data_AF-A0A820R9T3-F1
#
_entry.id   AF-A0A820R9T3-F1
#
_cell.length_a   1.000
_cell.length_b   1.000
_cell.length_c   1.000
_cell.angle_alpha   90.00
_cell.angle_beta   90.00
_cell.angle_gamma   90.00
#
_symmetry.space_group_name_H-M   'P 1'
#
loop_
_entity.id
_entity.type
_entity.pdbx_description
1 polymer ?
#
loop_
_entity_poly.entity_id
_entity_poly.type
_entity_poly.pdbx_seq_one_letter_code
_entity_poly.pdbx_strand_id
1 'polypeptide(L)'
;FYMDPALFVITMDTMKSCHDEIAFQSIEFWSNVCNEEYELQLLQQENKIVNLNKQSRYYVRGTLPYLVPVLLQRLTTQEDSNDDDYD
;
A
#
# COMPACT_ATOMS: atom_id res chain seq x y z
N PHE A 1 3.96 -8.63 -16.07
CA PHE A 1 4.57 -7.31 -15.83
C PHE A 1 5.03 -7.27 -14.39
N TYR A 2 6.34 -7.07 -14.20
CA TYR A 2 7.05 -6.96 -12.92
C TYR A 2 6.83 -5.55 -12.38
N MET A 3 6.64 -5.37 -11.07
CA MET A 3 6.66 -4.03 -10.48
C MET A 3 8.05 -3.44 -10.73
N ASP A 4 8.14 -2.38 -11.53
CA ASP A 4 9.42 -1.76 -11.87
C ASP A 4 10.14 -1.36 -10.57
N PRO A 5 11.45 -1.67 -10.41
CA PRO A 5 12.21 -1.25 -9.24
C PRO A 5 12.06 0.25 -8.93
N ALA A 6 11.93 1.07 -9.97
CA ALA A 6 11.68 2.50 -9.82
C ALA A 6 10.35 2.79 -9.11
N LEU A 7 9.28 2.03 -9.41
CA LEU A 7 7.97 2.23 -8.78
C LEU A 7 8.01 1.94 -7.28
N PHE A 8 8.76 0.90 -6.87
CA PHE A 8 8.93 0.59 -5.45
C PHE A 8 9.65 1.75 -4.74
N VAL A 9 10.77 2.21 -5.29
CA VAL A 9 11.54 3.33 -4.71
C VAL A 9 10.69 4.59 -4.62
N ILE A 10 10.02 4.97 -5.71
CA ILE A 10 9.15 6.16 -5.77
C ILE A 10 8.07 6.06 -4.69
N THR A 11 7.29 4.98 -4.68
CA THR A 11 6.16 4.85 -3.74
C THR A 11 6.59 4.79 -2.28
N MET A 12 7.77 4.24 -1.99
CA MET A 12 8.31 4.23 -0.63
C MET A 12 8.84 5.60 -0.19
N ASP A 13 9.44 6.36 -1.10
CA ASP A 13 9.94 7.70 -0.81
C ASP A 13 8.80 8.70 -0.65
N THR A 14 7.79 8.63 -1.51
CA THR A 14 6.60 9.50 -1.43
C THR A 14 5.75 9.22 -0.19
N MET A 15 5.75 7.99 0.32
CA MET A 15 5.07 7.65 1.59
C MET A 15 5.67 8.36 2.81
N LYS A 16 6.93 8.80 2.73
CA LYS A 16 7.62 9.56 3.79
C LYS A 16 7.54 11.07 3.59
N SER A 17 6.80 11.53 2.58
CA SER A 17 6.58 12.96 2.32
C SER A 17 5.93 13.63 3.53
N CYS A 18 6.33 14.88 3.80
CA CYS A 18 5.63 15.75 4.73
C CYS A 18 4.29 16.28 4.17
N HIS A 19 4.09 16.20 2.86
CA HIS A 19 2.82 16.57 2.23
C HIS A 19 1.89 15.37 2.26
N ASP A 20 0.82 15.46 3.05
CA ASP A 20 -0.12 14.38 3.26
C ASP A 20 -0.77 13.88 1.98
N GLU A 21 -1.09 14.77 1.05
CA GLU A 21 -1.63 14.40 -0.27
C GLU A 21 -0.71 13.41 -1.01
N ILE A 22 0.60 13.65 -0.98
CA ILE A 22 1.61 12.79 -1.63
C ILE A 22 1.76 11.46 -0.88
N ALA A 23 1.77 11.51 0.45
CA ALA A 23 1.87 10.30 1.27
C ALA A 23 0.62 9.43 1.12
N PHE A 24 -0.57 10.02 1.10
CA PHE A 24 -1.84 9.31 0.92
C PHE A 24 -1.94 8.63 -0.44
N GLN A 25 -1.47 9.25 -1.53
CA GLN A 25 -1.41 8.59 -2.83
C GLN A 25 -0.56 7.31 -2.79
N SER A 26 0.51 7.31 -2.00
CA SER A 26 1.38 6.15 -1.84
C SER A 26 0.74 5.07 -0.97
N ILE A 27 0.03 5.47 0.09
CA ILE A 27 -0.71 4.57 0.97
C ILE A 27 -1.89 3.94 0.21
N GLU A 28 -2.60 4.71 -0.61
CA GLU A 28 -3.67 4.24 -1.48
C GLU A 28 -3.13 3.21 -2.49
N PHE A 29 -2.00 3.51 -3.12
CA PHE A 29 -1.32 2.56 -4.02
C PHE A 29 -1.09 1.20 -3.34
N TRP A 30 -0.47 1.18 -2.16
CA TRP A 30 -0.19 -0.07 -1.44
C TRP A 30 -1.46 -0.76 -0.92
N SER A 31 -2.50 0.00 -0.59
CA SER A 31 -3.81 -0.54 -0.21
C SER A 31 -4.49 -1.26 -1.38
N ASN A 32 -4.42 -0.69 -2.58
CA ASN A 32 -4.93 -1.33 -3.79
C ASN A 32 -4.16 -2.61 -4.14
N VAL A 33 -2.82 -2.58 -4.00
CA VAL A 33 -2.00 -3.79 -4.19
C VAL A 33 -2.39 -4.88 -3.17
N CYS A 34 -2.61 -4.54 -1.90
CA CYS A 34 -3.11 -5.49 -0.90
C CYS A 34 -4.45 -6.12 -1.29
N ASN A 35 -5.42 -5.32 -1.72
CA ASN A 35 -6.74 -5.80 -2.10
C ASN A 35 -6.66 -6.74 -3.31
N GLU A 36 -5.93 -6.36 -4.35
CA GLU A 36 -5.70 -7.19 -5.53
C GLU A 36 -5.02 -8.52 -5.17
N GLU A 37 -3.98 -8.50 -4.35
CA GLU A 37 -3.30 -9.73 -3.92
C GLU A 37 -4.19 -10.65 -3.08
N TYR A 38 -5.08 -10.07 -2.28
CA TYR A 38 -6.08 -10.81 -1.51
C TYR A 38 -7.12 -11.47 -2.43
N GLU A 39 -7.67 -10.75 -3.40
CA GLU A 39 -8.62 -11.31 -4.37
C GLU A 39 -7.99 -12.44 -5.19
N LEU A 40 -6.75 -12.27 -5.64
CA LEU A 40 -6.00 -13.31 -6.34
C LEU A 40 -5.78 -14.54 -5.46
N GLN A 41 -5.56 -14.35 -4.16
CA GLN A 41 -5.42 -15.45 -3.20
C GLN A 41 -6.75 -16.20 -3.00
N LEU A 42 -7.88 -15.51 -2.94
CA LEU A 42 -9.21 -16.15 -2.90
C LEU A 42 -9.46 -16.98 -4.16
N LEU A 43 -9.18 -16.44 -5.34
CA LEU A 43 -9.31 -17.17 -6.61
C LEU A 43 -8.41 -18.42 -6.65
N GLN A 44 -7.23 -18.34 -6.04
CA GLN A 44 -6.33 -19.49 -5.90
C GLN A 44 -6.94 -20.59 -5.03
N GLN A 45 -7.50 -20.22 -3.88
CA GLN A 45 -8.12 -21.15 -2.93
C GLN A 45 -9.33 -21.86 -3.55
N GLU A 46 -10.09 -21.16 -4.38
CA GLU A 46 -11.24 -21.72 -5.11
C GLU A 46 -10.86 -22.54 -6.35
N ASN A 47 -9.56 -22.70 -6.65
CA ASN A 47 -9.05 -23.30 -7.90
C ASN A 47 -9.62 -22.65 -9.18
N LYS A 48 -9.95 -21.35 -9.12
CA LYS A 48 -10.51 -20.57 -10.25
C LYS A 48 -9.45 -19.81 -11.05
N ILE A 49 -8.17 -20.07 -10.83
CA ILE A 49 -7.10 -19.42 -11.59
C ILE A 49 -7.05 -19.98 -13.01
N VAL A 50 -7.57 -19.20 -13.96
CA VAL A 50 -7.60 -19.54 -15.39
C VAL A 50 -6.25 -19.25 -16.09
N ASN A 51 -5.39 -18.39 -15.51
CA ASN A 51 -4.14 -17.95 -16.14
C ASN A 51 -3.03 -17.72 -15.11
N LEU A 52 -1.79 -18.13 -15.43
CA LEU A 52 -0.56 -17.83 -14.67
C LEU A 52 -0.33 -16.32 -14.43
N ASN A 53 -0.88 -15.47 -15.29
CA ASN A 53 -0.85 -14.01 -15.12
C ASN A 53 -1.81 -13.51 -14.03
N LYS A 54 -2.78 -14.33 -13.58
CA LYS A 54 -3.70 -14.06 -12.47
C LYS A 54 -3.25 -14.77 -11.18
N GLN A 55 -1.95 -14.77 -10.94
CA GLN A 55 -1.38 -15.22 -9.67
C GLN A 55 -0.80 -14.03 -8.93
N SER A 56 -1.08 -13.95 -7.63
CA SER A 56 -0.46 -12.97 -6.75
C SER A 56 1.06 -13.13 -6.79
N ARG A 57 1.78 -12.00 -6.77
CA ARG A 57 3.25 -11.97 -6.74
C ARG A 57 3.78 -11.75 -5.33
N TYR A 58 2.89 -11.53 -4.36
CA TYR A 58 3.20 -11.26 -2.97
C TYR A 58 4.12 -10.04 -2.79
N TYR A 59 3.89 -8.99 -3.58
CA TYR A 59 4.59 -7.71 -3.48
C TYR A 59 4.46 -7.15 -2.06
N VAL A 60 3.25 -7.18 -1.48
CA VAL A 60 3.00 -6.69 -0.12
C VAL A 60 3.87 -7.44 0.88
N ARG A 61 3.98 -8.76 0.75
CA ARG A 61 4.80 -9.59 1.64
C ARG A 61 6.28 -9.16 1.60
N GLY A 62 6.79 -8.80 0.42
CA GLY A 62 8.15 -8.32 0.26
C GLY A 62 8.38 -6.91 0.83
N THR A 63 7.34 -6.08 0.88
CA THR A 63 7.45 -4.68 1.29
C THR A 63 7.01 -4.40 2.72
N LEU A 64 6.35 -5.36 3.40
CA LEU A 64 5.94 -5.28 4.81
C LEU A 64 7.02 -4.69 5.75
N PRO A 65 8.31 -5.09 5.71
CA PRO A 65 9.33 -4.53 6.59
C PRO A 65 9.55 -3.02 6.42
N TYR A 66 9.18 -2.46 5.26
CA TYR A 66 9.30 -1.04 4.94
C TYR A 66 7.99 -0.29 5.15
N LEU A 67 6.85 -0.92 4.82
CA LEU A 67 5.52 -0.32 4.98
C LEU A 67 5.16 -0.13 6.46
N VAL A 68 5.35 -1.17 7.28
CA VAL A 68 4.91 -1.18 8.67
C VAL A 68 5.53 -0.04 9.50
N PRO A 69 6.87 0.19 9.48
CA PRO A 69 7.46 1.28 10.24
C PRO A 69 6.96 2.66 9.81
N VAL A 70 6.79 2.89 8.50
CA VAL A 70 6.34 4.18 7.97
C VAL A 70 4.89 4.45 8.36
N LEU A 71 4.01 3.45 8.21
CA LEU A 71 2.61 3.57 8.62
C LEU A 71 2.48 3.81 10.12
N LEU A 72 3.22 3.06 10.96
CA LEU A 72 3.21 3.25 12.41
C LEU A 72 3.71 4.64 12.81
N GLN A 73 4.78 5.13 12.18
CA GLN A 73 5.27 6.49 12.42
C GLN A 73 4.20 7.54 12.07
N ARG A 74 3.55 7.40 10.91
CA ARG A 74 2.51 8.33 10.47
C ARG A 74 1.30 8.36 11.39
N LEU A 75 0.94 7.21 11.99
CA LEU A 75 -0.11 7.15 13.01
C LEU A 75 0.24 7.96 14.27
N THR A 76 1.53 8.16 14.58
CA THR A 76 1.97 8.97 15.73
C THR A 76 2.10 10.47 15.43
N THR A 77 2.09 10.84 14.16
CA THR A 77 2.26 12.23 13.70
C THR A 77 0.97 12.78 13.09
N GLN A 78 -0.18 12.23 13.50
CA GLN A 78 -1.46 12.84 13.21
C GLN A 78 -1.46 14.19 13.94
N GLU A 79 -1.34 15.30 13.20
CA GLU A 79 -1.64 16.60 13.78
C GLU A 79 -3.06 16.48 14.36
N ASP A 80 -3.21 16.83 15.64
CA ASP A 80 -4.51 16.84 16.30
C ASP A 80 -5.48 17.57 15.39
N SER A 81 -6.32 16.82 14.66
CA SER A 81 -7.43 17.35 13.88
C SER A 81 -8.54 17.73 14.85
N ASN A 82 -8.18 18.47 15.89
CA ASN A 82 -9.00 19.04 16.95
C ASN A 82 -9.04 20.57 16.83
N ASP A 83 -8.74 21.14 15.67
CA ASP A 83 -9.09 22.53 15.37
C ASP A 83 -10.49 22.55 14.74
N ASP A 84 -11.48 22.68 15.63
CA ASP A 84 -12.68 23.50 15.45
C ASP A 84 -13.67 23.15 14.33
N ASP A 85 -14.42 22.04 14.51
CA ASP A 85 -15.86 21.99 14.13
C ASP A 85 -16.70 22.80 15.16
N TYR A 86 -16.28 24.02 15.46
CA TYR A 86 -17.03 25.04 16.18
C TYR A 86 -17.17 26.29 15.29
N ASP A 87 -17.95 26.16 14.22
CA ASP A 87 -18.84 27.21 13.68
C ASP A 87 -20.11 26.58 13.11
#